data_AF-A0A828UDU0-F1
#
_entry.id   AF-A0A828UDU0-F1
#
_cell.length_a   1.000
_cell.length_b   1.000
_cell.length_c   1.000
_cell.angle_alpha   90.00
_cell.angle_beta   90.00
_cell.angle_gamma   90.00
#
_symmetry.space_group_name_H-M   'P 1'
#
loop_
_entity.id
_entity.type
_entity.pdbx_description
1 polymer ?
#
loop_
_entity_poly.entity_id
_entity_poly.type
_entity_poly.pdbx_seq_one_letter_code
_entity_poly.pdbx_strand_id
1 'polypeptide(L)'
;MSASLAILTIGIVPMQEVLPLLTEYIDEDNISHHSLLGKLSREEVMAEYAPEAGEDTILTLLNDNQLAHVSRRKVERDLQGVVEVLDNQGYDVIILMSTANISSMTARNTIFLEPSRILPPLVSSIVEDHQVGVIVPVEELLTVQAQKWQILQKPPVFSLGNPIHDSEQKIIDAGKELLAKGADVIMLDCLGFNQRHRDLLQKQLDVTVLLSNVLIARLAAELLV
;
A
#
# COMPACT_ATOMS: atom_id res chain seq x y z
N MET A 1 -29.23 -4.95 0.74
CA MET A 1 -28.32 -5.04 -0.43
C MET A 1 -26.95 -5.30 0.17
N SER A 2 -26.19 -6.26 -0.34
CA SER A 2 -24.81 -6.43 0.09
C SER A 2 -24.02 -5.20 -0.35
N ALA A 3 -23.22 -4.64 0.54
CA ALA A 3 -22.31 -3.56 0.17
C ALA A 3 -21.31 -4.07 -0.89
N SER A 4 -20.81 -3.17 -1.73
CA SER A 4 -19.94 -3.48 -2.87
C SER A 4 -18.62 -2.71 -2.76
N LEU A 5 -17.51 -3.41 -3.02
CA LEU A 5 -16.16 -2.89 -2.89
C LEU A 5 -15.40 -2.99 -4.21
N ALA A 6 -14.78 -1.89 -4.63
CA ALA A 6 -13.78 -1.91 -5.69
C ALA A 6 -12.38 -1.65 -5.13
N ILE A 7 -11.47 -2.60 -5.36
CA ILE A 7 -10.04 -2.46 -5.07
C ILE A 7 -9.37 -1.94 -6.33
N LEU A 8 -8.73 -0.78 -6.23
CA LEU A 8 -7.99 -0.15 -7.31
C LEU A 8 -6.49 -0.20 -7.01
N THR A 9 -5.68 -0.66 -7.97
CA THR A 9 -4.21 -0.67 -7.87
C THR A 9 -3.57 0.00 -9.09
N ILE A 10 -2.33 0.49 -8.95
CA ILE A 10 -1.58 1.06 -10.08
C ILE A 10 -0.98 -0.09 -10.92
N GLY A 11 -0.14 -0.92 -10.31
CA GLY A 11 0.41 -2.12 -10.93
C GLY A 11 -0.29 -3.39 -10.49
N ILE A 12 0.44 -4.51 -10.59
CA ILE A 12 -0.01 -5.79 -10.06
C ILE A 12 0.29 -5.88 -8.55
N VAL A 13 -0.58 -6.61 -7.86
CA VAL A 13 -0.48 -6.89 -6.42
C VAL A 13 -0.85 -8.36 -6.24
N PRO A 14 -0.20 -9.10 -5.34
CA PRO A 14 -0.61 -10.48 -5.04
C PRO A 14 -1.96 -10.48 -4.30
N MET A 15 -3.06 -10.45 -5.05
CA MET A 15 -4.41 -10.35 -4.49
C MET A 15 -4.75 -11.49 -3.54
N GLN A 16 -4.14 -12.67 -3.71
CA GLN A 16 -4.24 -13.79 -2.77
C GLN A 16 -3.85 -13.44 -1.33
N GLU A 17 -2.99 -12.42 -1.14
CA GLU A 17 -2.54 -11.97 0.19
C GLU A 17 -3.46 -10.87 0.77
N VAL A 18 -4.17 -10.15 -0.10
CA VAL A 18 -5.01 -9.01 0.26
C VAL A 18 -6.47 -9.42 0.43
N LEU A 19 -7.00 -10.26 -0.45
CA LEU A 19 -8.40 -10.70 -0.42
C LEU A 19 -8.81 -11.33 0.91
N PRO A 20 -8.02 -12.24 1.54
CA PRO A 20 -8.39 -12.82 2.83
C PRO A 20 -8.56 -11.80 3.96
N LEU A 21 -7.97 -10.61 3.85
CA LEU A 21 -8.13 -9.53 4.84
C LEU A 21 -9.48 -8.83 4.74
N LEU A 22 -10.14 -8.94 3.58
CA LEU A 22 -11.41 -8.29 3.27
C LEU A 22 -12.56 -9.28 3.30
N THR A 23 -12.34 -10.52 2.85
CA THR A 23 -13.38 -11.57 2.82
C THR A 23 -13.78 -12.10 4.19
N GLU A 24 -13.09 -11.66 5.26
CA GLU A 24 -13.58 -11.81 6.65
C GLU A 24 -14.86 -10.99 6.90
N TYR A 25 -15.11 -9.92 6.13
CA TYR A 25 -16.16 -8.94 6.40
C TYR A 25 -17.19 -8.79 5.27
N ILE A 26 -16.82 -9.07 4.01
CA ILE A 26 -17.69 -8.94 2.84
C ILE A 26 -17.54 -10.16 1.93
N ASP A 27 -18.62 -10.65 1.34
CA ASP A 27 -18.55 -11.77 0.40
C ASP A 27 -17.66 -11.42 -0.79
N GLU A 28 -16.80 -12.35 -1.19
CA GLU A 28 -15.84 -12.17 -2.29
C GLU A 28 -16.51 -11.75 -3.61
N ASP A 29 -17.73 -12.23 -3.86
CA ASP A 29 -18.53 -11.88 -5.04
C ASP A 29 -18.90 -10.38 -5.12
N ASN A 30 -18.85 -9.66 -3.99
CA ASN A 30 -19.08 -8.22 -3.93
C ASN A 30 -17.77 -7.40 -3.99
N ILE A 31 -16.62 -8.06 -4.16
CA ILE A 31 -15.32 -7.42 -4.31
C ILE A 31 -14.89 -7.50 -5.79
N SER A 32 -14.57 -6.35 -6.38
CA SER A 32 -13.94 -6.28 -7.70
C SER A 32 -12.52 -5.75 -7.59
N HIS A 33 -11.60 -6.28 -8.40
CA HIS A 33 -10.23 -5.76 -8.51
C HIS A 33 -10.00 -5.14 -9.88
N HIS A 34 -9.52 -3.89 -9.87
CA HIS A 34 -9.15 -3.12 -11.05
C HIS A 34 -7.70 -2.68 -10.92
N SER A 35 -6.91 -2.93 -11.94
CA SER A 35 -5.51 -2.48 -12.00
C SER A 35 -5.35 -1.58 -13.22
N LEU A 36 -4.78 -0.39 -13.01
CA LEU A 36 -4.54 0.57 -14.09
C LEU A 36 -3.58 -0.01 -15.14
N LEU A 37 -2.47 -0.61 -14.71
CA LEU A 37 -1.41 -1.10 -15.57
C LEU A 37 -1.35 -2.63 -15.67
N GLY A 38 -2.11 -3.36 -14.84
CA GLY A 38 -1.92 -4.81 -14.65
C GLY A 38 -2.19 -5.69 -15.86
N LYS A 39 -2.89 -5.18 -16.88
CA LYS A 39 -3.16 -5.90 -18.14
C LYS A 39 -2.22 -5.52 -19.28
N LEU A 40 -1.43 -4.45 -19.12
CA LEU A 40 -0.55 -3.92 -20.16
C LEU A 40 0.81 -4.63 -20.13
N SER A 41 1.40 -4.88 -21.29
CA SER A 41 2.80 -5.35 -21.38
C SER A 41 3.77 -4.25 -20.94
N ARG A 42 5.01 -4.60 -20.59
CA ARG A 42 6.03 -3.59 -20.27
C ARG A 42 6.20 -2.58 -21.41
N GLU A 43 6.21 -3.04 -22.65
CA GLU A 43 6.36 -2.19 -23.84
C GLU A 43 5.20 -1.19 -23.94
N GLU A 44 3.96 -1.63 -23.71
CA GLU A 44 2.77 -0.77 -23.70
C GLU A 44 2.83 0.25 -22.55
N VAL A 45 3.19 -0.20 -21.34
CA VAL A 45 3.36 0.70 -20.19
C VAL A 45 4.45 1.74 -20.47
N MET A 46 5.59 1.36 -21.06
CA MET A 46 6.65 2.31 -21.38
C MET A 46 6.26 3.25 -22.53
N ALA A 47 5.48 2.79 -23.50
CA ALA A 47 5.00 3.65 -24.58
C ALA A 47 4.05 4.75 -24.07
N GLU A 48 3.17 4.41 -23.14
CA GLU A 48 2.14 5.35 -22.64
C GLU A 48 2.58 6.11 -21.38
N TYR A 49 3.18 5.42 -20.41
CA TYR A 49 3.44 5.91 -19.05
C TYR A 49 4.91 6.18 -18.74
N ALA A 50 5.85 6.07 -19.70
CA ALA A 50 7.23 6.47 -19.42
C ALA A 50 7.30 7.94 -18.95
N PRO A 51 8.11 8.24 -17.92
CA PRO A 51 8.29 9.59 -17.42
C PRO A 51 9.02 10.46 -18.42
N GLU A 52 8.59 11.72 -18.53
CA GLU A 52 9.33 12.74 -19.27
C GLU A 52 10.44 13.33 -18.38
N ALA A 53 11.42 13.99 -19.00
CA ALA A 53 12.55 14.56 -18.26
C ALA A 53 12.07 15.59 -17.22
N GLY A 54 12.39 15.35 -15.95
CA GLY A 54 12.00 16.21 -14.83
C GLY A 54 10.61 15.92 -14.24
N GLU A 55 9.89 14.91 -14.73
CA GLU A 55 8.64 14.47 -14.09
C GLU A 55 8.92 13.63 -12.83
N ASP A 56 8.05 13.79 -11.83
CA ASP A 56 7.97 12.88 -10.70
C ASP A 56 7.57 11.47 -11.17
N THR A 57 8.12 10.45 -10.53
CA THR A 57 7.86 9.05 -10.89
C THR A 57 7.19 8.29 -9.76
N ILE A 58 6.41 7.27 -10.14
CA ILE A 58 5.89 6.25 -9.25
C ILE A 58 6.61 4.95 -9.57
N LEU A 59 7.10 4.27 -8.54
CA LEU A 59 7.62 2.91 -8.65
C LEU A 59 6.47 1.92 -8.49
N THR A 60 6.31 1.03 -9.46
CA THR A 60 5.22 0.04 -9.45
C THR A 60 5.68 -1.30 -10.01
N LEU A 61 5.05 -2.39 -9.57
CA LEU A 61 5.29 -3.74 -10.07
C LEU A 61 4.41 -4.00 -11.30
N LEU A 62 5.01 -4.41 -12.42
CA LEU A 62 4.29 -4.73 -13.66
C LEU A 62 3.99 -6.23 -13.77
N ASN A 63 3.18 -6.63 -14.76
CA ASN A 63 2.74 -8.02 -14.95
C ASN A 63 3.86 -9.03 -15.26
N ASP A 64 5.04 -8.54 -15.66
CA ASP A 64 6.26 -9.32 -15.84
C ASP A 64 7.03 -9.53 -14.51
N ASN A 65 6.45 -9.15 -13.38
CA ASN A 65 7.03 -9.18 -12.04
C ASN A 65 8.31 -8.36 -11.89
N GLN A 66 8.48 -7.34 -12.72
CA GLN A 66 9.59 -6.40 -12.61
C GLN A 66 9.08 -4.99 -12.27
N LEU A 67 9.87 -4.28 -11.48
CA LEU A 67 9.58 -2.90 -11.13
C LEU A 67 9.78 -1.99 -12.34
N ALA A 68 9.00 -0.92 -12.40
CA ALA A 68 9.15 0.14 -13.39
C ALA A 68 8.84 1.50 -12.77
N HIS A 69 9.57 2.51 -13.23
CA HIS A 69 9.23 3.91 -12.98
C HIS A 69 8.26 4.39 -14.06
N VAL A 70 7.12 4.92 -13.62
CA VAL A 70 6.10 5.50 -14.50
C VAL A 70 5.84 6.95 -14.11
N SER A 71 5.41 7.76 -15.08
CA SER A 71 5.05 9.16 -14.87
C SER A 71 3.92 9.28 -13.84
N ARG A 72 4.18 9.98 -12.74
CA ARG A 72 3.17 10.27 -11.71
C ARG A 72 1.96 10.99 -12.30
N ARG A 73 2.21 12.00 -13.15
CA ARG A 73 1.17 12.82 -13.77
C ARG A 73 0.23 12.01 -14.66
N LYS A 74 0.78 11.11 -15.49
CA LYS A 74 -0.01 10.26 -16.39
C LYS A 74 -0.83 9.25 -15.59
N VAL A 75 -0.21 8.63 -14.59
CA VAL A 75 -0.91 7.72 -13.67
C VAL A 75 -2.04 8.43 -12.95
N GLU A 76 -1.83 9.61 -12.35
CA GLU A 76 -2.88 10.36 -11.66
C GLU A 76 -4.07 10.69 -12.57
N ARG A 77 -3.79 11.15 -13.79
CA ARG A 77 -4.84 11.47 -14.79
C ARG A 77 -5.70 10.23 -15.08
N ASP A 78 -5.07 9.11 -15.40
CA ASP A 78 -5.80 7.93 -15.85
C ASP A 78 -6.45 7.17 -14.69
N LEU A 79 -5.83 7.21 -13.50
CA LEU A 79 -6.39 6.69 -12.27
C LEU A 79 -7.68 7.44 -11.89
N GLN A 80 -7.70 8.77 -11.99
CA GLN A 80 -8.91 9.57 -11.76
C GLN A 80 -10.03 9.16 -12.73
N GLY A 81 -9.70 8.88 -14.00
CA GLY A 81 -10.67 8.36 -14.97
C GLY A 81 -11.25 7.00 -14.57
N VAL A 82 -10.42 6.09 -14.03
CA VAL A 82 -10.91 4.81 -13.50
C VAL A 82 -11.80 5.01 -12.28
N VAL A 83 -11.42 5.91 -11.36
CA VAL A 83 -12.25 6.26 -10.19
C VAL A 83 -13.62 6.76 -10.61
N GLU A 84 -13.70 7.65 -11.60
CA GLU A 84 -14.97 8.15 -12.14
C GLU A 84 -15.83 7.06 -12.76
N VAL A 85 -15.23 6.09 -13.46
CA VAL A 85 -15.97 4.94 -14.02
C VAL A 85 -16.55 4.08 -12.89
N LEU A 86 -15.76 3.76 -11.86
CA LEU A 86 -16.22 2.97 -10.72
C LEU A 86 -17.29 3.70 -9.91
N ASP A 87 -17.12 5.00 -9.68
CA ASP A 87 -18.09 5.87 -8.99
C ASP A 87 -19.44 5.91 -9.72
N ASN A 88 -19.43 5.90 -11.06
CA ASN A 88 -20.64 5.82 -11.87
C ASN A 88 -21.25 4.41 -11.97
N GLN A 89 -20.48 3.36 -11.67
CA GLN A 89 -20.99 1.99 -11.56
C GLN A 89 -21.72 1.75 -10.23
N GLY A 90 -21.61 2.68 -9.27
CA GLY A 90 -22.36 2.65 -8.02
C GLY A 90 -21.76 1.72 -6.97
N TYR A 91 -20.43 1.57 -6.93
CA TYR A 91 -19.78 0.92 -5.78
C TYR A 91 -20.03 1.72 -4.49
N ASP A 92 -20.20 1.04 -3.37
CA ASP A 92 -20.37 1.70 -2.07
C ASP A 92 -19.04 2.24 -1.55
N VAL A 93 -17.96 1.48 -1.77
CA VAL A 93 -16.59 1.85 -1.39
C VAL A 93 -15.63 1.54 -2.53
N ILE A 94 -14.71 2.48 -2.80
CA ILE A 94 -13.53 2.25 -3.63
C ILE A 94 -12.30 2.44 -2.74
N ILE A 95 -11.38 1.48 -2.76
CA ILE A 95 -10.10 1.56 -2.05
C ILE A 95 -8.94 1.60 -3.04
N LEU A 96 -8.12 2.64 -2.97
CA LEU A 96 -6.88 2.71 -3.72
C LEU A 96 -5.74 2.02 -2.95
N MET A 97 -5.47 0.77 -3.25
CA MET A 97 -4.36 0.02 -2.67
C MET A 97 -3.06 0.44 -3.37
N SER A 98 -2.38 1.46 -2.81
CA SER A 98 -1.10 1.96 -3.30
C SER A 98 -0.27 2.60 -2.18
N THR A 99 1.05 2.45 -2.27
CA THR A 99 2.03 3.20 -1.44
C THR A 99 2.55 4.45 -2.13
N ALA A 100 2.11 4.72 -3.36
CA ALA A 100 2.56 5.87 -4.13
C ALA A 100 2.07 7.18 -3.51
N ASN A 101 2.94 8.19 -3.51
CA ASN A 101 2.55 9.56 -3.21
C ASN A 101 1.87 10.14 -4.45
N ILE A 102 0.54 10.14 -4.45
CA ILE A 102 -0.28 10.73 -5.51
C ILE A 102 -1.17 11.85 -4.98
N SER A 103 -1.60 12.73 -5.87
CA SER A 103 -2.62 13.73 -5.61
C SER A 103 -3.92 13.05 -5.16
N SER A 104 -4.71 13.73 -4.33
CA SER A 104 -6.00 13.19 -3.89
C SER A 104 -6.94 13.00 -5.07
N MET A 105 -7.59 11.84 -5.13
CA MET A 105 -8.61 11.56 -6.14
C MET A 105 -9.97 12.05 -5.66
N THR A 106 -10.90 12.23 -6.60
CA THR A 106 -12.26 12.66 -6.30
C THR A 106 -13.26 11.61 -6.76
N ALA A 107 -14.12 11.16 -5.84
CA ALA A 107 -15.34 10.40 -6.11
C ALA A 107 -16.55 11.24 -5.65
N ARG A 108 -17.70 11.12 -6.33
CA ARG A 108 -18.89 11.95 -6.06
C ARG A 108 -19.96 11.22 -5.27
N ASN A 109 -20.13 9.93 -5.53
CA ASN A 109 -21.21 9.12 -4.97
C ASN A 109 -20.68 8.05 -4.02
N THR A 110 -19.46 7.57 -4.26
CA THR A 110 -18.81 6.48 -3.55
C THR A 110 -17.86 6.98 -2.47
N ILE A 111 -17.73 6.24 -1.35
CA ILE A 111 -16.68 6.51 -0.37
C ILE A 111 -15.33 6.06 -0.94
N PHE A 112 -14.39 7.01 -1.06
CA PHE A 112 -13.06 6.74 -1.59
C PHE A 112 -12.01 6.66 -0.47
N LEU A 113 -11.41 5.50 -0.30
CA LEU A 113 -10.36 5.25 0.70
C LEU A 113 -8.97 5.36 0.08
N GLU A 114 -8.20 6.32 0.58
CA GLU A 114 -6.81 6.56 0.22
C GLU A 114 -5.88 6.23 1.41
N PRO A 115 -5.23 5.04 1.41
CA PRO A 115 -4.36 4.63 2.50
C PRO A 115 -3.23 5.64 2.78
N SER A 116 -2.70 6.31 1.76
CA SER A 116 -1.65 7.33 1.91
C SER A 116 -2.09 8.54 2.73
N ARG A 117 -3.38 8.87 2.74
CA ARG A 117 -3.95 10.00 3.51
C ARG A 117 -4.43 9.57 4.90
N ILE A 118 -4.89 8.33 5.02
CA ILE A 118 -5.50 7.79 6.23
C ILE A 118 -4.45 7.22 7.19
N LEU A 119 -3.49 6.46 6.67
CA LEU A 119 -2.57 5.70 7.51
C LEU A 119 -1.56 6.58 8.27
N PRO A 120 -0.90 7.60 7.68
CA PRO A 120 0.05 8.42 8.43
C PRO A 120 -0.53 9.09 9.68
N PRO A 121 -1.67 9.81 9.64
CA PRO A 121 -2.25 10.40 10.84
C PRO A 121 -2.79 9.33 11.81
N LEU A 122 -3.35 8.23 11.33
CA LEU A 122 -3.83 7.13 12.18
C LEU A 122 -2.67 6.47 12.95
N VAL A 123 -1.57 6.16 12.28
CA VAL A 123 -0.41 5.59 12.97
C VAL A 123 0.20 6.61 13.91
N SER A 124 0.30 7.89 13.52
CA SER A 124 0.80 8.95 14.40
C SER A 124 0.00 9.05 15.72
N SER A 125 -1.33 8.87 15.67
CA SER A 125 -2.15 8.86 16.89
C SER A 125 -2.05 7.57 17.71
N ILE A 126 -1.70 6.44 17.10
CA ILE A 126 -1.51 5.15 17.80
C ILE A 126 -0.16 5.11 18.52
N VAL A 127 0.91 5.55 17.85
CA VAL A 127 2.28 5.38 18.33
C VAL A 127 2.74 6.50 19.26
N GLU A 128 2.10 7.67 19.21
CA GLU A 128 2.46 8.84 20.02
C GLU A 128 3.97 9.16 19.97
N ASP A 129 4.68 8.98 21.08
CA ASP A 129 6.12 9.23 21.21
C ASP A 129 6.99 7.98 20.99
N HIS A 130 6.41 6.82 20.65
CA HIS A 130 7.17 5.62 20.33
C HIS A 130 7.97 5.80 19.02
N GLN A 131 9.18 5.25 18.99
CA GLN A 131 10.02 5.25 17.80
C GLN A 131 9.51 4.22 16.81
N VAL A 132 9.05 4.68 15.64
CA VAL A 132 8.61 3.79 14.55
C VAL A 132 9.81 3.34 13.74
N GLY A 133 9.92 2.03 13.52
CA GLY A 133 10.78 1.42 12.52
C GLY A 133 9.96 0.99 11.30
N VAL A 134 10.43 1.21 10.08
CA VAL A 134 9.70 0.82 8.86
C VAL A 134 10.57 -0.14 8.04
N ILE A 135 10.04 -1.32 7.72
CA ILE A 135 10.67 -2.21 6.74
C ILE A 135 10.23 -1.79 5.34
N VAL A 136 11.20 -1.42 4.52
CA VAL A 136 10.99 -0.93 3.15
C VAL A 136 11.41 -2.00 2.15
N PRO A 137 10.60 -2.32 1.13
CA PRO A 137 10.86 -3.46 0.26
C PRO A 137 12.06 -3.27 -0.67
N VAL A 138 12.35 -2.01 -1.08
CA VAL A 138 13.46 -1.64 -1.96
C VAL A 138 13.96 -0.23 -1.61
N GLU A 139 15.23 0.06 -1.91
CA GLU A 139 15.89 1.31 -1.51
C GLU A 139 15.23 2.56 -2.13
N GLU A 140 14.73 2.43 -3.35
CA GLU A 140 14.08 3.48 -4.14
C GLU A 140 12.82 4.04 -3.47
N LEU A 141 12.23 3.31 -2.52
CA LEU A 141 11.06 3.77 -1.77
C LEU A 141 11.42 4.52 -0.48
N LEU A 142 12.68 4.57 -0.06
CA LEU A 142 13.07 5.23 1.20
C LEU A 142 12.64 6.69 1.25
N THR A 143 12.85 7.45 0.18
CA THR A 143 12.47 8.87 0.11
C THR A 143 10.94 9.04 0.22
N VAL A 144 10.18 8.20 -0.48
CA VAL A 144 8.71 8.23 -0.45
C VAL A 144 8.19 7.88 0.94
N GLN A 145 8.79 6.87 1.58
CA GLN A 145 8.44 6.46 2.95
C GLN A 145 8.79 7.57 3.96
N ALA A 146 9.97 8.18 3.86
CA ALA A 146 10.37 9.30 4.71
C ALA A 146 9.40 10.48 4.60
N GLN A 147 8.96 10.83 3.38
CA GLN A 147 7.95 11.86 3.16
C GLN A 147 6.59 11.48 3.75
N LYS A 148 6.14 10.24 3.54
CA LYS A 148 4.86 9.74 4.05
C LYS A 148 4.78 9.83 5.59
N TRP A 149 5.86 9.45 6.26
CA TRP A 149 5.90 9.33 7.72
C TRP A 149 6.40 10.60 8.44
N GLN A 150 6.54 11.72 7.73
CA GLN A 150 6.99 12.99 8.32
C GLN A 150 6.08 13.55 9.43
N ILE A 151 4.83 13.08 9.50
CA ILE A 151 3.83 13.47 10.51
C ILE A 151 4.06 12.81 11.88
N LEU A 152 4.93 11.80 11.96
CA LEU A 152 5.29 11.16 13.22
C LEU A 152 6.08 12.14 14.11
N GLN A 153 5.88 12.07 15.42
CA GLN A 153 6.61 12.94 16.36
C GLN A 153 8.12 12.71 16.33
N LYS A 154 8.52 11.43 16.17
CA LYS A 154 9.92 11.02 15.96
C LYS A 154 10.12 10.59 14.50
N PRO A 155 11.17 11.08 13.80
CA PRO A 155 11.49 10.59 12.48
C PRO A 155 11.69 9.07 12.50
N PRO A 156 11.05 8.32 11.59
CA PRO A 156 11.16 6.87 11.57
C PRO A 156 12.58 6.41 11.24
N VAL A 157 12.93 5.21 11.73
CA VAL A 157 14.14 4.50 11.33
C VAL A 157 13.79 3.43 10.29
N PHE A 158 14.70 3.18 9.34
CA PHE A 158 14.44 2.32 8.20
C PHE A 158 15.39 1.12 8.13
N SER A 159 14.90 0.02 7.58
CA SER A 159 15.67 -1.18 7.19
C SER A 159 15.09 -1.76 5.91
N LEU A 160 15.90 -2.48 5.13
CA LEU A 160 15.45 -3.10 3.88
C LEU A 160 15.04 -4.57 4.08
N GLY A 161 13.90 -4.95 3.53
CA GLY A 161 13.42 -6.33 3.48
C GLY A 161 12.29 -6.49 2.46
N ASN A 162 12.53 -7.24 1.40
CA ASN A 162 11.58 -7.45 0.31
C ASN A 162 10.61 -8.61 0.64
N PRO A 163 9.30 -8.35 0.80
CA PRO A 163 8.33 -9.38 1.22
C PRO A 163 8.10 -10.50 0.22
N ILE A 164 8.52 -10.33 -1.04
CA ILE A 164 8.29 -11.28 -2.13
C ILE A 164 9.54 -12.13 -2.39
N HIS A 165 10.72 -11.50 -2.40
CA HIS A 165 11.96 -12.15 -2.83
C HIS A 165 12.89 -12.53 -1.68
N ASP A 166 12.81 -11.86 -0.53
CA ASP A 166 13.71 -12.15 0.58
C ASP A 166 13.24 -13.34 1.41
N SER A 167 14.19 -13.99 2.05
CA SER A 167 13.91 -15.07 3.00
C SER A 167 13.28 -14.53 4.30
N GLU A 168 12.57 -15.39 5.02
CA GLU A 168 12.06 -15.06 6.36
C GLU A 168 13.18 -14.58 7.30
N GLN A 169 14.37 -15.18 7.21
CA GLN A 169 15.52 -14.75 8.02
C GLN A 169 15.94 -13.32 7.72
N LYS A 170 15.94 -12.91 6.45
CA LYS A 170 16.26 -11.54 6.04
C LYS A 170 15.23 -10.53 6.59
N ILE A 171 13.94 -10.89 6.62
CA ILE A 171 12.89 -10.06 7.24
C ILE A 171 13.11 -9.96 8.76
N ILE A 172 13.46 -11.05 9.44
CA ILE A 172 13.80 -11.05 10.87
C ILE A 172 14.99 -10.13 11.14
N ASP A 173 16.05 -10.22 10.32
CA ASP A 173 17.26 -9.43 10.49
C ASP A 173 17.00 -7.94 10.27
N ALA A 174 16.14 -7.59 9.31
CA ALA A 174 15.66 -6.22 9.13
C ALA A 174 14.92 -5.72 10.38
N GLY A 175 14.05 -6.55 10.97
CA GLY A 175 13.40 -6.22 12.25
C GLY A 175 14.38 -6.02 13.41
N LYS A 176 15.39 -6.88 13.54
CA LYS A 176 16.46 -6.73 14.56
C LYS A 176 17.25 -5.44 14.37
N GLU A 177 17.53 -5.07 13.12
CA GLU A 177 18.21 -3.82 12.79
C GLU A 177 17.38 -2.61 13.25
N LEU A 178 16.07 -2.62 13.04
CA LEU A 178 15.16 -1.57 13.52
C LEU A 178 15.16 -1.48 15.05
N LEU A 179 15.11 -2.62 15.75
CA LEU A 179 15.18 -2.65 17.21
C LEU A 179 16.52 -2.10 17.73
N ALA A 180 17.64 -2.46 17.08
CA ALA A 180 18.95 -1.92 17.42
C ALA A 180 19.05 -0.40 17.18
N LYS A 181 18.25 0.13 16.25
CA LYS A 181 18.05 1.57 16.00
C LYS A 181 17.03 2.22 16.94
N GLY A 182 16.50 1.47 17.92
CA GLY A 182 15.60 1.94 18.95
C GLY A 182 14.12 1.93 18.57
N ALA A 183 13.70 1.18 17.55
CA ALA A 183 12.28 1.06 17.22
C ALA A 183 11.50 0.34 18.32
N ASP A 184 10.40 0.93 18.77
CA ASP A 184 9.44 0.33 19.71
C ASP A 184 8.27 -0.36 18.97
N VAL A 185 7.99 0.11 17.75
CA VAL A 185 6.93 -0.41 16.87
C VAL A 185 7.48 -0.55 15.46
N ILE A 186 7.21 -1.69 14.80
CA ILE A 186 7.57 -1.92 13.40
C ILE A 186 6.36 -1.74 12.50
N MET A 187 6.50 -0.94 11.45
CA MET A 187 5.54 -0.76 10.39
C MET A 187 5.95 -1.55 9.15
N LEU A 188 5.04 -2.40 8.68
CA LEU A 188 5.10 -3.09 7.38
C LEU A 188 4.19 -2.34 6.42
N ASP A 189 4.78 -1.53 5.54
CA ASP A 189 4.05 -0.60 4.68
C ASP A 189 4.32 -0.85 3.20
N CYS A 190 3.79 -1.98 2.72
CA CYS A 190 3.80 -2.38 1.31
C CYS A 190 2.70 -3.43 1.10
N LEU A 191 2.09 -3.44 -0.09
CA LEU A 191 1.07 -4.42 -0.46
C LEU A 191 1.58 -5.87 -0.49
N GLY A 192 2.90 -6.06 -0.58
CA GLY A 192 3.52 -7.39 -0.49
C GLY A 192 3.60 -7.96 0.93
N PHE A 193 3.53 -7.12 1.98
CA PHE A 193 3.52 -7.61 3.35
C PHE A 193 2.13 -8.16 3.73
N ASN A 194 2.13 -9.22 4.53
CA ASN A 194 0.95 -9.98 4.94
C ASN A 194 1.07 -10.43 6.40
N GLN A 195 0.04 -11.12 6.90
CA GLN A 195 0.00 -11.60 8.28
C GLN A 195 1.18 -12.50 8.64
N ARG A 196 1.66 -13.35 7.72
CA ARG A 196 2.82 -14.22 7.96
C ARG A 196 4.06 -13.41 8.36
N HIS A 197 4.32 -12.29 7.70
CA HIS A 197 5.46 -11.42 8.04
C HIS A 197 5.30 -10.78 9.42
N ARG A 198 4.08 -10.34 9.76
CA ARG A 198 3.76 -9.76 11.07
C ARG A 198 4.00 -10.80 12.17
N ASP A 199 3.38 -11.98 12.03
CA ASP A 199 3.42 -13.04 13.02
C ASP A 199 4.86 -13.57 13.21
N LEU A 200 5.64 -13.63 12.12
CA LEU A 200 7.06 -13.96 12.15
C LEU A 200 7.86 -12.97 13.02
N LEU A 201 7.71 -11.67 12.78
CA LEU A 201 8.41 -10.62 13.53
C LEU A 201 7.97 -10.60 15.00
N GLN A 202 6.66 -10.65 15.27
CA GLN A 202 6.14 -10.64 16.64
C GLN A 202 6.66 -11.84 17.45
N LYS A 203 6.65 -13.04 16.84
CA LYS A 203 7.13 -14.26 17.50
C LYS A 203 8.63 -14.23 17.80
N GLN A 204 9.43 -13.64 16.93
CA GLN A 204 10.90 -13.69 17.03
C GLN A 204 11.49 -12.51 17.82
N LEU A 205 10.80 -11.37 17.85
CA LEU A 205 11.37 -10.10 18.32
C LEU A 205 10.60 -9.45 19.47
N ASP A 206 9.45 -10.01 19.88
CA ASP A 206 8.60 -9.47 20.96
C ASP A 206 8.29 -7.97 20.80
N VAL A 207 7.97 -7.58 19.56
CA VAL A 207 7.73 -6.18 19.16
C VAL A 207 6.32 -6.02 18.60
N THR A 208 5.71 -4.86 18.79
CA THR A 208 4.44 -4.53 18.13
C THR A 208 4.68 -4.32 16.64
N VAL A 209 3.90 -5.00 15.80
CA VAL A 209 4.02 -4.88 14.34
C VAL A 209 2.69 -4.45 13.74
N LEU A 210 2.69 -3.30 13.06
CA LEU A 210 1.55 -2.76 12.32
C LEU A 210 1.67 -3.09 10.84
N LEU A 211 0.56 -3.43 10.21
CA LEU A 211 0.49 -3.77 8.79
C LEU A 211 -0.51 -2.85 8.10
N SER A 212 -0.04 -2.02 7.16
CA SER A 212 -0.87 -1.01 6.47
C SER A 212 -2.12 -1.61 5.83
N ASN A 213 -1.96 -2.75 5.17
CA ASN A 213 -3.03 -3.42 4.42
C ASN A 213 -4.14 -3.91 5.35
N VAL A 214 -3.80 -4.37 6.56
CA VAL A 214 -4.78 -4.81 7.56
C VAL A 214 -5.52 -3.63 8.16
N LEU A 215 -4.81 -2.54 8.47
CA LEU A 215 -5.43 -1.34 9.01
C LEU A 215 -6.47 -0.77 8.04
N ILE A 216 -6.11 -0.65 6.76
CA ILE A 216 -7.05 -0.11 5.77
C ILE A 216 -8.18 -1.08 5.44
N ALA A 217 -7.92 -2.40 5.39
CA ALA A 217 -8.96 -3.40 5.16
C ALA A 217 -10.03 -3.38 6.27
N ARG A 218 -9.61 -3.25 7.54
CA ARG A 218 -10.54 -3.11 8.68
C ARG A 218 -11.35 -1.82 8.61
N LEU A 219 -10.73 -0.70 8.21
CA LEU A 219 -11.46 0.55 8.00
C LEU A 219 -12.47 0.45 6.85
N ALA A 220 -12.11 -0.25 5.77
CA ALA A 220 -13.04 -0.51 4.67
C ALA A 220 -14.21 -1.39 5.14
N ALA A 221 -13.94 -2.42 5.94
CA ALA A 221 -14.97 -3.29 6.49
C ALA A 221 -16.02 -2.52 7.32
N GLU A 222 -15.62 -1.56 8.17
CA GLU A 222 -16.57 -0.74 8.94
C GLU A 222 -17.55 0.07 8.09
N LEU A 223 -17.26 0.28 6.79
CA LEU A 223 -18.13 0.98 5.85
C LEU A 223 -19.05 0.05 5.05
N LEU A 224 -18.82 -1.26 5.13
CA LEU A 224 -19.48 -2.29 4.32
C LEU A 224 -20.50 -3.12 5.12
N VAL A 225 -20.69 -2.82 6.42
CA VAL A 225 -21.63 -3.49 7.35
C VAL A 225 -22.96 -2.75 7.44
#